data_AF-A0A509KXI3-F1
#
_entry.id   AF-A0A509KXI3-F1
#
_cell.length_a   1.000
_cell.length_b   1.000
_cell.length_c   1.000
_cell.angle_alpha   90.00
_cell.angle_beta   90.00
_cell.angle_gamma   90.00
#
_symmetry.space_group_name_H-M   'P 1'
#
loop_
_entity.id
_entity.type
_entity.pdbx_description
1 polymer ?
#
loop_
_entity_poly.entity_id
_entity_poly.type
_entity_poly.pdbx_seq_one_letter_code
_entity_poly.pdbx_strand_id
1 'polypeptide(L)'
;MVQLRFVRNKGLFLIGLLLLGLITQDVYAGESSVIELSDGSIITGEVVSFDGKVWTIQSGSMGTLKIDGAKIVSIRSKTAVGKEPDGGISTGSQANAADMQAMQQSIMANEQIMAMI
;
A
#
# COMPACT_ATOMS: atom_id res chain seq x y z
N MET A 1 -28.13 -58.28 -0.91
CA MET A 1 -28.77 -57.57 -2.04
C MET A 1 -28.59 -56.08 -1.84
N VAL A 2 -27.61 -55.44 -2.49
CA VAL A 2 -27.71 -54.05 -2.95
C VAL A 2 -26.81 -53.95 -4.18
N GLN A 3 -27.41 -54.04 -5.36
CA GLN A 3 -26.76 -53.76 -6.64
C GLN A 3 -27.02 -52.28 -6.96
N LEU A 4 -26.04 -51.41 -6.72
CA LEU A 4 -26.16 -50.00 -7.09
C LEU A 4 -25.71 -49.84 -8.55
N ARG A 5 -26.68 -49.74 -9.46
CA ARG A 5 -26.46 -49.49 -10.89
C ARG A 5 -26.56 -47.98 -11.18
N PHE A 6 -25.87 -47.58 -12.26
CA PHE A 6 -26.03 -46.31 -13.00
C PHE A 6 -25.42 -45.07 -12.32
N VAL A 7 -24.71 -44.15 -12.99
CA VAL A 7 -24.89 -43.63 -14.35
C VAL A 7 -23.54 -43.13 -14.93
N ARG A 8 -23.37 -43.26 -16.25
CA ARG A 8 -22.30 -42.68 -17.07
C ARG A 8 -22.49 -41.16 -17.27
N ASN A 9 -22.39 -40.35 -16.22
CA ASN A 9 -22.65 -38.90 -16.27
C ASN A 9 -21.39 -38.06 -16.54
N LYS A 10 -20.97 -37.96 -17.80
CA LYS A 10 -19.87 -37.06 -18.22
C LYS A 10 -20.22 -35.57 -18.05
N GLY A 11 -21.51 -35.20 -18.16
CA GLY A 11 -21.97 -33.81 -17.99
C GLY A 11 -21.95 -33.30 -16.54
N LEU A 12 -22.19 -34.19 -15.57
CA LEU A 12 -22.05 -33.85 -14.15
C LEU A 12 -20.59 -33.60 -13.78
N PHE A 13 -19.66 -34.28 -14.47
CA PHE A 13 -18.23 -34.09 -14.32
C PHE A 13 -17.77 -32.70 -14.80
N LEU A 14 -18.35 -32.19 -15.89
CA LEU A 14 -18.04 -30.84 -16.41
C LEU A 14 -18.57 -29.73 -15.50
N ILE A 15 -19.75 -29.91 -14.91
CA ILE A 15 -20.30 -28.97 -13.91
C ILE A 15 -19.48 -29.00 -12.61
N GLY A 16 -19.04 -30.19 -12.18
CA GLY A 16 -18.13 -30.32 -11.04
C GLY A 16 -16.77 -29.64 -11.28
N LEU A 17 -16.24 -29.73 -12.51
CA LEU A 17 -15.00 -29.04 -12.89
C LEU A 17 -15.16 -27.52 -12.90
N LEU A 18 -16.31 -27.01 -13.38
CA LEU A 18 -16.60 -25.58 -13.42
C LEU A 18 -16.73 -24.98 -12.02
N LEU A 19 -17.36 -25.70 -11.08
CA LEU A 19 -17.50 -25.27 -9.69
C LEU A 19 -16.16 -25.26 -8.93
N LEU A 20 -15.19 -26.09 -9.32
CA LEU A 20 -13.87 -26.14 -8.70
C LEU A 20 -12.97 -24.96 -9.09
N GLY A 21 -13.28 -24.27 -10.21
CA GLY A 21 -12.50 -23.12 -10.69
C GLY A 21 -12.80 -21.79 -9.97
N LEU A 22 -13.84 -21.73 -9.13
CA LEU A 22 -14.28 -20.50 -8.46
C LEU A 22 -13.53 -20.19 -7.15
N ILE A 23 -12.58 -21.05 -6.73
CA ILE A 23 -11.77 -20.84 -5.53
C ILE A 23 -10.49 -20.07 -5.89
N THR A 24 -10.62 -18.92 -6.54
CA THR A 24 -9.47 -18.02 -6.69
C THR A 24 -9.35 -17.22 -5.40
N GLN A 25 -8.37 -17.57 -4.57
CA GLN A 25 -7.98 -16.74 -3.44
C GLN A 25 -7.28 -15.50 -4.01
N ASP A 26 -7.79 -14.30 -3.72
CA ASP A 26 -7.10 -13.06 -4.04
C ASP A 26 -5.77 -13.02 -3.28
N VAL A 27 -4.69 -13.42 -3.96
CA VAL A 27 -3.33 -13.15 -3.49
C VAL A 27 -3.08 -11.67 -3.78
N TYR A 28 -3.37 -10.83 -2.79
CA TYR A 28 -2.82 -9.48 -2.77
C TYR A 28 -1.30 -9.62 -2.76
N ALA A 29 -0.65 -9.24 -3.85
CA ALA A 29 0.80 -9.05 -3.85
C ALA A 29 1.08 -7.93 -2.85
N GLY A 30 1.46 -8.29 -1.62
CA GLY A 30 1.55 -7.32 -0.56
C GLY A 30 2.61 -6.28 -0.86
N GLU A 31 2.33 -5.06 -0.43
CA GLU A 31 3.09 -3.91 -0.86
C GLU A 31 4.53 -3.97 -0.30
N SER A 32 5.49 -3.92 -1.21
CA SER A 32 6.91 -3.93 -0.84
C SER A 32 7.22 -2.65 -0.08
N SER A 33 7.71 -2.81 1.16
CA SER A 33 8.09 -1.74 2.05
C SER A 33 9.61 -1.68 2.20
N VAL A 34 10.12 -0.47 2.46
CA VAL A 34 11.50 -0.20 2.82
C VAL A 34 11.56 0.02 4.32
N ILE A 35 12.29 -0.84 5.02
CA ILE A 35 12.44 -0.86 6.47
C ILE A 35 13.86 -0.40 6.81
N GLU A 36 13.96 0.67 7.58
CA GLU A 36 15.22 1.21 8.07
C GLU A 36 15.43 0.77 9.52
N LEU A 37 16.58 0.17 9.81
CA LEU A 37 16.95 -0.31 11.12
C LEU A 37 17.80 0.72 11.89
N SER A 38 17.88 0.56 13.20
CA SER A 38 18.63 1.43 14.11
C SER A 38 20.14 1.44 13.87
N ASP A 39 20.66 0.44 13.18
CA ASP A 39 22.06 0.35 12.76
C ASP A 39 22.32 1.04 11.39
N GLY A 40 21.29 1.62 10.77
CA GLY A 40 21.34 2.22 9.45
C GLY A 40 21.17 1.22 8.29
N SER A 41 20.99 -0.07 8.59
CA SER A 41 20.71 -1.08 7.56
C SER A 41 19.32 -0.88 6.95
N ILE A 42 19.20 -1.13 5.65
CA ILE A 42 17.94 -1.03 4.92
C ILE A 42 17.53 -2.41 4.42
N ILE A 43 16.31 -2.81 4.77
CA ILE A 43 15.69 -4.07 4.37
C ILE A 43 14.48 -3.75 3.49
N THR A 44 14.38 -4.42 2.34
CA THR A 44 13.22 -4.29 1.46
C THR A 44 12.41 -5.60 1.49
N GLY A 45 11.12 -5.49 1.74
CA GLY A 45 10.23 -6.64 1.86
C GLY A 45 8.79 -6.24 2.17
N GLU A 46 7.88 -7.20 2.09
CA GLU A 46 6.49 -7.04 2.48
C GLU A 46 6.35 -7.20 4.00
N VAL A 47 5.56 -6.35 4.64
CA VAL A 47 5.23 -6.51 6.05
C VAL A 47 4.05 -7.49 6.18
N VAL A 48 4.32 -8.68 6.72
CA VAL A 48 3.33 -9.77 6.83
C VAL A 48 2.50 -9.65 8.10
N SER A 49 3.14 -9.31 9.22
CA SER A 49 2.45 -9.19 10.52
C SER A 49 3.26 -8.43 11.56
N PHE A 50 2.56 -7.96 12.59
CA PHE A 50 3.14 -7.38 13.80
C PHE A 50 2.42 -7.96 15.02
N ASP A 51 3.16 -8.46 15.99
CA ASP A 51 2.62 -9.07 17.21
C ASP A 51 2.64 -8.14 18.44
N GLY A 52 3.03 -6.88 18.26
CA GLY A 52 3.20 -5.90 19.35
C GLY A 52 4.66 -5.68 19.75
N LYS A 53 5.57 -6.61 19.44
CA LYS A 53 7.01 -6.44 19.66
C LYS A 53 7.83 -6.75 18.41
N VAL A 54 7.42 -7.73 17.63
CA VAL A 54 8.19 -8.27 16.51
C VAL A 54 7.42 -8.06 15.21
N TRP A 55 8.10 -7.50 14.22
CA TRP A 55 7.65 -7.40 12.85
C TRP A 55 8.09 -8.61 12.06
N THR A 56 7.16 -9.23 11.34
CA THR A 56 7.44 -10.29 10.37
C THR A 56 7.46 -9.68 8.98
N ILE A 57 8.60 -9.74 8.31
CA ILE A 57 8.83 -9.15 6.99
C ILE A 57 9.18 -10.28 6.01
N GLN A 58 8.46 -10.38 4.90
CA GLN A 58 8.81 -11.27 3.80
C GLN A 58 9.68 -10.51 2.80
N SER A 59 10.98 -10.80 2.80
CA SER A 59 11.91 -10.29 1.81
C SER A 59 12.03 -11.25 0.63
N GLY A 60 12.05 -10.71 -0.59
CA GLY A 60 12.25 -11.51 -1.81
C GLY A 60 13.65 -12.13 -1.91
N SER A 61 14.66 -11.51 -1.30
CA SER A 61 16.06 -11.99 -1.33
C SER A 61 16.46 -12.78 -0.09
N MET A 62 15.87 -12.48 1.08
CA MET A 62 16.27 -13.06 2.36
C MET A 62 15.22 -14.01 2.97
N GLY A 63 14.04 -14.12 2.36
CA GLY A 63 12.94 -14.91 2.91
C GLY A 63 12.24 -14.20 4.07
N THR A 64 11.66 -14.96 5.00
CA THR A 64 10.92 -14.42 6.15
C THR A 64 11.86 -13.98 7.27
N LEU A 65 11.80 -12.70 7.61
CA LEU A 65 12.60 -12.06 8.64
C LEU A 65 11.71 -11.69 9.82
N LYS A 66 12.22 -11.91 11.04
CA LYS A 66 11.59 -11.46 12.29
C LYS A 66 12.48 -10.40 12.92
N ILE A 67 11.98 -9.19 13.00
CA ILE A 67 12.73 -8.02 13.46
C ILE A 67 12.04 -7.44 14.68
N ASP A 68 12.79 -7.23 15.76
CA ASP A 68 12.29 -6.52 16.93
C ASP A 68 11.94 -5.07 16.54
N GLY A 69 10.74 -4.62 16.88
CA GLY A 69 10.26 -3.28 16.61
C GLY A 69 11.11 -2.19 17.25
N ALA A 70 11.81 -2.48 18.36
CA ALA A 70 12.77 -1.55 18.97
C ALA A 70 13.98 -1.28 18.07
N LYS A 71 14.25 -2.14 17.09
CA LYS A 71 15.33 -1.97 16.10
C LYS A 71 14.87 -1.27 14.83
N ILE A 72 13.57 -1.02 14.66
CA ILE A 72 13.03 -0.40 13.46
C ILE A 72 12.91 1.10 13.71
N VAL A 73 13.52 1.88 12.82
CA VAL A 73 13.48 3.35 12.84
C VAL A 73 12.35 3.86 11.97
N SER A 74 12.18 3.29 10.76
CA SER A 74 11.08 3.67 9.87
C SER A 74 10.65 2.52 8.97
N ILE A 75 9.37 2.52 8.59
CA ILE A 75 8.78 1.64 7.58
C ILE A 75 8.12 2.55 6.55
N ARG A 76 8.58 2.51 5.30
CA ARG A 76 8.04 3.28 4.19
C ARG A 76 7.50 2.34 3.12
N SER A 77 6.20 2.38 2.86
CA SER A 77 5.60 1.65 1.74
C SER A 77 6.15 2.20 0.43
N LYS A 78 6.61 1.33 -0.48
CA LYS A 78 6.97 1.72 -1.84
C LYS A 78 5.68 1.82 -2.66
N THR A 79 4.82 2.76 -2.30
CA THR A 79 3.59 3.00 -3.05
C THR A 79 3.97 3.51 -4.42
N ALA A 80 3.59 2.74 -5.44
CA ALA A 80 3.46 3.27 -6.78
C ALA A 80 2.50 4.46 -6.68
N VAL A 81 2.99 5.66 -7.01
CA VAL A 81 2.22 6.91 -7.06
C VAL A 81 0.79 6.61 -7.55
N GLY A 82 -0.19 6.64 -6.64
CA GLY A 82 -1.59 6.35 -6.99
C GLY A 82 -2.34 5.34 -6.11
N LYS A 83 -2.25 5.45 -4.78
CA LYS A 83 -3.38 5.13 -3.88
C LYS A 83 -3.12 5.78 -2.53
N GLU A 84 -3.77 6.92 -2.32
CA GLU A 84 -3.81 7.60 -1.03
C GLU A 84 -4.53 6.72 -0.01
N PRO A 85 -3.95 6.50 1.18
CA PRO A 85 -4.72 6.07 2.34
C PRO A 85 -5.51 7.29 2.86
N ASP A 86 -6.83 7.16 2.91
CA ASP A 86 -7.71 8.07 3.61
C ASP A 86 -7.34 8.08 5.11
N GLY A 87 -6.67 9.14 5.57
CA GLY A 87 -6.30 9.30 6.98
C GLY A 87 -4.93 9.93 7.20
N GLY A 88 -4.74 11.18 6.80
CA GLY A 88 -3.53 11.92 7.14
C GLY A 88 -3.49 13.31 6.52
N ILE A 89 -4.12 14.28 7.20
CA ILE A 89 -3.95 15.70 6.91
C ILE A 89 -2.47 16.06 7.08
N SER A 90 -1.80 16.41 5.98
CA SER A 90 -0.75 17.43 5.90
C SER A 90 -0.50 17.78 4.43
N THR A 91 -1.40 18.61 3.93
CA THR A 91 -1.25 19.42 2.72
C THR A 91 0.08 20.18 2.78
N GLY A 92 1.11 19.63 2.13
CA GLY A 92 2.46 20.17 2.19
C GLY A 92 3.14 20.31 0.84
N SER A 93 2.42 20.45 -0.27
CA SER A 93 3.03 20.68 -1.59
C SER A 93 2.13 21.41 -2.60
N GLN A 94 1.11 22.15 -2.14
CA GLN A 94 0.28 22.97 -3.04
C GLN A 94 -0.21 24.30 -2.43
N ALA A 95 0.12 24.59 -1.16
CA ALA A 95 -0.21 25.87 -0.51
C ALA A 95 0.73 27.01 -0.98
N ASN A 96 2.01 26.71 -1.22
CA ASN A 96 2.99 27.76 -1.52
C ASN A 96 2.73 28.50 -2.85
N ALA A 97 2.22 27.84 -3.89
CA ALA A 97 1.98 28.51 -5.17
C ALA A 97 0.80 29.50 -5.10
N ALA A 98 -0.28 29.12 -4.42
CA ALA A 98 -1.45 29.98 -4.24
C ALA A 98 -1.16 31.14 -3.26
N ASP A 99 -0.43 30.87 -2.17
CA ASP A 99 -0.08 31.89 -1.18
C ASP A 99 0.94 32.90 -1.73
N MET A 100 1.92 32.46 -2.53
CA MET A 100 2.84 33.37 -3.23
C MET A 100 2.11 34.28 -4.23
N GLN A 101 1.11 33.76 -4.94
CA GLN A 101 0.29 34.56 -5.87
C GLN A 101 -0.56 35.61 -5.15
N ALA A 102 -1.16 35.26 -4.01
CA ALA A 102 -1.93 36.19 -3.20
C ALA A 102 -1.06 37.33 -2.62
N MET A 103 0.15 37.00 -2.16
CA MET A 103 1.13 38.01 -1.72
C MET A 103 1.56 38.92 -2.88
N GLN A 104 1.84 38.36 -4.06
CA GLN A 104 2.25 39.13 -5.22
C GLN A 104 1.16 40.11 -5.71
N GLN A 105 -0.11 39.68 -5.67
CA GLN A 105 -1.25 40.56 -5.98
C GLN A 105 -1.41 41.71 -4.97
N SER A 106 -1.20 41.45 -3.68
CA SER A 106 -1.32 42.49 -2.66
C SER A 106 -0.25 43.59 -2.79
N ILE A 107 0.96 43.23 -3.22
CA ILE A 107 2.04 44.19 -3.49
C ILE A 107 1.71 45.02 -4.74
N MET A 108 1.29 44.37 -5.82
CA MET A 108 0.90 45.06 -7.06
C MET A 108 -0.31 45.98 -6.88
N ALA A 109 -1.26 45.60 -6.04
CA ALA A 109 -2.42 46.43 -5.73
C ALA A 109 -2.01 47.69 -4.94
N ASN A 110 -1.05 47.56 -4.01
CA ASN A 110 -0.58 48.70 -3.21
C ASN A 110 0.23 49.71 -4.04
N GLU A 111 1.06 49.24 -4.99
CA GLU A 111 1.79 50.12 -5.91
C GLU A 111 0.87 50.92 -6.85
N GLN A 112 -0.20 50.29 -7.35
CA GLN A 112 -1.18 50.96 -8.20
C GLN A 112 -1.96 52.05 -7.47
N ILE A 113 -2.19 51.91 -6.15
CA ILE A 113 -2.82 52.94 -5.32
C ILE A 113 -1.85 54.11 -5.08
N MET A 114 -0.55 53.85 -4.92
CA MET A 114 0.46 54.91 -4.77
C MET A 114 0.69 55.73 -6.04
N ALA A 115 0.39 55.19 -7.22
CA ALA A 115 0.51 55.92 -8.49
C ALA A 115 -0.70 56.84 -8.79
N MET A 116 -1.76 56.78 -7.98
CA MET A 116 -3.01 57.51 -8.19
C MET A 116 -3.19 58.72 -7.25
N ILE A 117 -2.20 58.99 -6.38
CA ILE A 117 -2.09 60.22 -5.57
C ILE A 117 -1.04 61.16 -6.16
#